data_AF-A0A3B9MDK9-F1
#
_entry.id   AF-A0A3B9MDK9-F1
#
_cell.length_a   1.000
_cell.length_b   1.000
_cell.length_c   1.000
_cell.angle_alpha   90.00
_cell.angle_beta   90.00
_cell.angle_gamma   90.00
#
_symmetry.space_group_name_H-M   'P 1'
#
loop_
_entity.id
_entity.type
_entity.pdbx_description
1 polymer ?
#
loop_
_entity_poly.entity_id
_entity_poly.type
_entity_poly.pdbx_seq_one_letter_code
_entity_poly.pdbx_strand_id
1 'polypeptide(L)'
;LLSQVEIQPRRAQMLATAPDAARLCDVPTYSHFGYRYWRQLPTGEVLIGGWRDTAYDAEVGYDERPTPGIQAHLDAQLKRMG
;
A
#
# COMPACT_ATOMS: atom_id res chain seq x y z
N LEU A 1 -29.75 3.65 -5.34
CA LEU A 1 -28.50 4.10 -4.68
C LEU A 1 -28.90 4.99 -3.52
N LEU A 2 -28.36 4.80 -2.32
CA LEU A 2 -28.63 5.69 -1.17
C LEU A 2 -27.87 7.01 -1.38
N SER A 3 -28.45 7.95 -2.13
CA SER A 3 -27.87 9.27 -2.43
C SER A 3 -27.76 10.20 -1.21
N GLN A 4 -28.17 9.73 -0.03
CA GLN A 4 -28.23 10.51 1.21
C GLN A 4 -27.04 10.25 2.15
N VAL A 5 -26.13 9.31 1.81
CA VAL A 5 -24.93 9.05 2.61
C VAL A 5 -23.75 9.80 2.01
N GLU A 6 -23.16 10.71 2.79
CA GLU A 6 -21.93 11.41 2.42
C GLU A 6 -20.78 10.39 2.28
N ILE A 7 -20.09 10.41 1.15
CA ILE A 7 -18.90 9.60 0.90
C ILE A 7 -17.71 10.54 0.94
N GLN A 8 -16.73 10.22 1.80
CA GLN A 8 -15.47 10.96 1.86
C GLN A 8 -14.37 10.15 1.16
N PRO A 9 -13.74 10.70 0.11
CA PRO A 9 -12.64 10.02 -0.53
C PRO A 9 -11.47 9.92 0.44
N ARG A 10 -10.85 8.75 0.44
CA ARG A 10 -9.56 8.55 1.09
C ARG A 10 -8.61 7.99 0.06
N ARG A 11 -7.47 8.64 -0.09
CA ARG A 11 -6.43 8.21 -1.01
C ARG A 11 -6.02 6.77 -0.69
N ALA A 12 -5.74 6.05 -1.77
CA ALA A 12 -5.17 4.71 -1.75
C ALA A 12 -3.80 4.80 -2.42
N GLN A 13 -2.75 4.43 -1.69
CA GLN A 13 -1.38 4.46 -2.16
C GLN A 13 -0.77 3.08 -2.06
N MET A 14 0.03 2.71 -3.05
CA MET A 14 0.74 1.44 -3.13
C MET A 14 2.03 1.61 -3.94
N LEU A 15 2.96 0.69 -3.74
CA LEU A 15 4.21 0.57 -4.48
C LEU A 15 4.18 -0.72 -5.31
N ALA A 16 4.70 -0.64 -6.53
CA ALA A 16 4.99 -1.78 -7.37
C ALA A 16 6.43 -1.68 -7.89
N THR A 17 7.16 -2.78 -7.90
CA THR A 17 8.50 -2.86 -8.50
C THR A 17 8.43 -3.35 -9.95
N ALA A 18 9.53 -3.19 -10.69
CA ALA A 18 9.80 -4.07 -11.82
C ALA A 18 9.96 -5.54 -11.34
N PRO A 19 9.89 -6.53 -12.24
CA PRO A 19 10.17 -7.92 -11.91
C PRO A 19 11.51 -8.12 -11.21
N ASP A 20 11.50 -8.88 -10.12
CA ASP A 20 12.71 -9.41 -9.48
C ASP A 20 12.80 -10.93 -9.68
N ALA A 21 13.99 -11.44 -9.97
CA ALA A 21 14.24 -12.87 -10.09
C ALA A 21 14.22 -13.57 -8.72
N ALA A 22 14.53 -12.85 -7.64
CA ALA A 22 14.47 -13.37 -6.28
C ALA A 22 13.01 -13.51 -5.83
N ARG A 23 12.68 -14.67 -5.23
CA ARG A 23 11.40 -14.88 -4.56
C ARG A 23 11.48 -14.32 -3.14
N LEU A 24 10.95 -13.12 -2.92
CA LEU A 24 10.95 -12.44 -1.63
C LEU A 24 9.73 -12.80 -0.76
N CYS A 25 8.68 -13.35 -1.37
CA CYS A 25 7.43 -13.68 -0.67
C CYS A 25 6.69 -14.83 -1.35
N ASP A 26 6.45 -15.91 -0.62
CA ASP A 26 5.78 -17.11 -1.16
C ASP A 26 4.27 -16.94 -1.29
N VAL A 27 3.65 -16.30 -0.30
CA VAL A 27 2.19 -16.15 -0.20
C VAL A 27 1.80 -14.69 0.11
N PRO A 28 0.67 -14.19 -0.42
CA PRO A 28 0.16 -12.88 -0.03
C PRO A 28 0.06 -12.74 1.48
N THR A 29 0.64 -11.67 2.02
CA THR A 29 0.70 -11.45 3.47
C THR A 29 -0.11 -10.23 3.84
N TYR A 30 -0.90 -10.36 4.90
CA TYR A 30 -1.58 -9.27 5.59
C TYR A 30 -1.13 -9.26 7.04
N SER A 31 -0.80 -8.08 7.56
CA SER A 31 -0.42 -7.89 8.96
C SER A 31 -0.97 -6.58 9.50
N HIS A 32 -0.80 -6.36 10.80
CA HIS A 32 -1.30 -5.18 11.51
C HIS A 32 -2.78 -4.92 11.21
N PHE A 33 -3.62 -5.94 11.43
CA PHE A 33 -5.07 -5.87 11.18
C PHE A 33 -5.44 -5.48 9.73
N GLY A 34 -4.58 -5.83 8.76
CA GLY A 34 -4.80 -5.54 7.34
C GLY A 34 -4.31 -4.17 6.90
N TYR A 35 -3.79 -3.34 7.81
CA TYR A 35 -3.17 -2.07 7.46
C TYR A 35 -1.83 -2.24 6.73
N ARG A 36 -1.27 -3.44 6.65
CA ARG A 36 -0.02 -3.71 5.92
C ARG A 36 -0.20 -4.95 5.10
N TYR A 37 0.09 -4.87 3.81
CA TYR A 37 -0.05 -6.01 2.93
C TYR A 37 0.98 -5.99 1.81
N TRP A 38 1.40 -7.17 1.39
CA TRP A 38 2.29 -7.35 0.25
C TRP A 38 2.09 -8.71 -0.40
N ARG A 39 2.47 -8.80 -1.68
CA ARG A 39 2.55 -10.05 -2.44
C ARG A 39 3.57 -9.92 -3.55
N GLN A 40 4.10 -11.03 -4.03
CA GLN A 40 4.90 -11.09 -5.24
C GLN A 40 4.14 -11.85 -6.34
N LEU A 41 4.08 -11.28 -7.54
CA LEU A 41 3.44 -11.94 -8.68
C LEU A 41 4.32 -13.10 -9.19
N PRO A 42 3.74 -14.08 -9.92
CA PRO A 42 4.53 -15.13 -10.57
C PRO A 42 5.58 -14.57 -11.55
N THR A 43 5.32 -13.40 -12.11
CA THR A 43 6.21 -12.65 -13.02
C THR A 43 7.33 -11.90 -12.29
N GLY A 44 7.34 -11.85 -10.96
CA GLY A 44 8.45 -11.33 -10.14
C GLY A 44 8.20 -9.97 -9.50
N GLU A 45 7.19 -9.21 -9.92
CA GLU A 45 6.89 -7.89 -9.35
C GLU A 45 6.43 -8.01 -7.90
N VAL A 46 6.94 -7.13 -7.05
CA VAL A 46 6.52 -6.99 -5.66
C VAL A 46 5.50 -5.87 -5.57
N LEU A 47 4.34 -6.17 -4.98
CA LEU A 47 3.29 -5.19 -4.67
C LEU A 47 3.23 -4.99 -3.16
N ILE A 48 3.28 -3.75 -2.70
CA ILE A 48 3.20 -3.38 -1.28
C ILE A 48 2.17 -2.27 -1.12
N GLY A 49 1.31 -2.39 -0.12
CA GLY A 49 0.39 -1.31 0.25
C GLY A 49 0.07 -1.32 1.74
N GLY A 50 -0.63 -0.28 2.18
CA GLY A 50 -0.99 -0.12 3.59
C GLY A 50 -0.52 1.20 4.20
N TRP A 51 -0.21 1.16 5.50
CA TRP A 51 0.22 2.28 6.34
C TRP A 51 -0.74 3.48 6.39
N ARG A 52 -1.96 3.35 5.89
CA ARG A 52 -2.96 4.42 5.95
C ARG A 52 -3.36 4.83 7.37
N ASP A 53 -3.11 3.96 8.34
CA ASP A 53 -3.30 4.22 9.78
C ASP A 53 -2.33 5.29 10.30
N THR A 54 -1.18 5.49 9.64
CA THR A 54 -0.17 6.47 10.08
C THR A 54 -0.41 7.88 9.53
N ALA A 55 -1.36 8.05 8.61
CA ALA A 55 -1.67 9.32 7.95
C ALA A 55 -3.19 9.53 7.76
N TYR A 56 -4.00 9.07 8.73
CA TYR A 56 -5.45 8.92 8.59
C TYR A 56 -6.18 10.20 8.11
N ASP A 57 -5.81 11.36 8.65
CA ASP A 57 -6.45 12.64 8.30
C ASP A 57 -5.86 13.25 7.01
N ALA A 58 -4.55 13.08 6.79
CA ALA A 58 -3.84 13.60 5.61
C ALA A 58 -4.24 12.89 4.31
N GLU A 59 -4.78 11.68 4.41
CA GLU A 59 -5.28 10.89 3.28
C GLU A 59 -6.73 11.23 2.88
N VAL A 60 -7.44 12.07 3.64
CA VAL A 60 -8.81 12.51 3.28
C VAL A 60 -8.73 13.62 2.24
N GLY A 61 -9.47 13.45 1.13
CA GLY A 61 -9.59 14.47 0.09
C GLY A 61 -9.26 13.94 -1.31
N TYR A 62 -9.02 14.88 -2.21
CA TYR A 62 -8.93 14.63 -3.66
C TYR A 62 -7.52 14.79 -4.24
N ASP A 63 -6.52 15.12 -3.41
CA ASP A 63 -5.14 15.12 -3.87
C ASP A 63 -4.72 13.67 -4.19
N GLU A 64 -4.15 13.46 -5.36
CA GLU A 64 -3.75 12.15 -5.87
C GLU A 64 -2.25 11.89 -5.68
N ARG A 65 -1.49 12.87 -5.19
CA ARG A 65 -0.05 12.71 -4.97
C ARG A 65 0.22 11.75 -3.81
N PRO A 66 1.27 10.92 -3.90
CA PRO A 66 1.69 10.08 -2.80
C PRO A 66 1.95 10.91 -1.53
N THR A 67 1.47 10.42 -0.38
CA THR A 67 1.84 10.99 0.92
C THR A 67 3.29 10.59 1.24
N PRO A 68 4.19 11.55 1.50
CA PRO A 68 5.61 11.25 1.75
C PRO A 68 5.83 10.28 2.91
N GLY A 69 5.04 10.38 3.98
CA GLY A 69 5.14 9.48 5.14
C GLY A 69 4.75 8.04 4.81
N ILE A 70 3.68 7.83 4.06
CA ILE A 70 3.29 6.50 3.58
C ILE A 70 4.34 5.96 2.62
N GLN A 71 4.84 6.78 1.69
CA GLN A 71 5.87 6.35 0.74
C GLN A 71 7.13 5.85 1.46
N ALA A 72 7.59 6.58 2.49
CA ALA A 72 8.74 6.17 3.29
C ALA A 72 8.54 4.80 3.96
N HIS A 73 7.32 4.49 4.41
CA HIS A 73 6.99 3.18 4.97
C HIS A 73 6.99 2.07 3.91
N LEU A 74 6.43 2.34 2.72
CA LEU A 74 6.42 1.38 1.61
C LEU A 74 7.84 1.05 1.16
N ASP A 75 8.69 2.07 0.99
CA ASP A 75 10.09 1.91 0.60
C ASP A 75 10.90 1.16 1.66
N ALA A 76 10.67 1.47 2.95
CA ALA A 76 11.32 0.76 4.05
C ALA A 76 10.89 -0.71 4.13
N GLN A 77 9.62 -0.99 3.84
CA GLN A 77 9.12 -2.36 3.79
C GLN A 77 9.75 -3.14 2.65
N LEU A 78 9.85 -2.56 1.45
CA LEU A 78 10.50 -3.21 0.32
C LEU A 78 11.94 -3.61 0.67
N LYS A 79 12.73 -2.67 1.21
CA LYS A 79 14.12 -2.92 1.64
C LYS A 79 14.25 -4.02 2.71
N ARG A 80 13.20 -4.23 3.51
CA ARG A 80 13.17 -5.27 4.55
C ARG A 80 12.85 -6.65 4.00
N MET A 81 12.27 -6.73 2.81
CA MET A 81 11.89 -7.99 2.16
C MET A 81 13.07 -8.66 1.45
N GLY A 82 14.11 -7.90 1.08
CA GLY A 82 15.30 -8.39 0.38
C GLY A 82 15.78 -7.36 -0.63
#